data_AF-A0AAE1KTV0-F1
#
_entry.id   AF-A0AAE1KTV0-F1
#
_cell.length_a   1.000
_cell.length_b   1.000
_cell.length_c   1.000
_cell.angle_alpha   90.00
_cell.angle_beta   90.00
_cell.angle_gamma   90.00
#
_symmetry.space_group_name_H-M   'P 1'
#
loop_
_entity.id
_entity.type
_entity.pdbx_description
1 polymer ?
#
loop_
_entity_poly.entity_id
_entity_poly.type
_entity_poly.pdbx_seq_one_letter_code
_entity_poly.pdbx_strand_id
1 'polypeptide(L)'
;MEKQMEALTALLVRQAESAQRAQEEGQRREERLNQLLEHMVAQPSSQSTSRTGSDDTSSSSNTSTHSARFPASAATTPHLTSSASLREFDAWRYKFEGYVTLTKINMLTRTEQRAALTAVLDDEWTRTLRYGISVPEDADLGSILDAMGEYLRNQRNIIVDRRDFYLCVQSG
;
A
#
# COMPACT_ATOMS: atom_id res chain seq x y z
N MET A 1 -18.40 -48.81 -22.28
CA MET A 1 -18.34 -47.83 -21.18
C MET A 1 -17.02 -47.91 -20.41
N GLU A 2 -16.42 -49.08 -20.18
CA GLU A 2 -15.15 -49.20 -19.42
C GLU A 2 -13.96 -48.42 -20.03
N LYS A 3 -13.78 -48.45 -21.35
CA LYS A 3 -12.70 -47.70 -22.04
C LYS A 3 -12.76 -46.18 -21.84
N GLN A 4 -13.95 -45.62 -21.60
CA GLN A 4 -14.11 -44.18 -21.33
C GLN A 4 -13.74 -43.83 -19.89
N MET A 5 -14.02 -44.73 -18.92
CA MET A 5 -13.58 -44.55 -17.54
C MET A 5 -12.05 -44.65 -17.42
N GLU A 6 -11.40 -45.59 -18.10
CA GLU A 6 -9.94 -45.69 -18.11
C GLU A 6 -9.28 -44.43 -18.68
N ALA A 7 -9.84 -43.87 -19.75
CA ALA A 7 -9.33 -42.63 -20.34
C ALA A 7 -9.47 -41.42 -19.40
N LEU A 8 -10.58 -41.32 -18.66
CA LEU A 8 -10.79 -40.26 -17.67
C LEU A 8 -9.85 -40.41 -16.47
N THR A 9 -9.63 -41.63 -15.98
CA THR A 9 -8.69 -41.90 -14.89
C THR A 9 -7.25 -41.59 -15.32
N ALA A 10 -6.85 -41.97 -16.53
CA ALA A 10 -5.52 -41.64 -17.06
C ALA A 10 -5.33 -40.12 -17.21
N LEU A 11 -6.38 -39.39 -17.58
CA LEU A 11 -6.34 -37.93 -17.66
C LEU A 11 -6.19 -37.28 -16.28
N LEU A 12 -6.93 -37.76 -15.27
CA LEU A 12 -6.85 -37.27 -13.90
C LEU A 12 -5.47 -37.51 -13.27
N VAL A 13 -4.90 -38.69 -13.47
CA VAL A 13 -3.53 -39.01 -13.02
C VAL A 13 -2.53 -38.07 -13.67
N ARG A 14 -2.63 -37.85 -14.98
CA ARG A 14 -1.74 -36.93 -15.70
C ARG A 14 -1.87 -35.48 -15.22
N GLN A 15 -3.08 -35.06 -14.85
CA GLN A 15 -3.31 -33.73 -14.28
C GLN A 15 -2.66 -33.59 -12.89
N ALA A 16 -2.80 -34.61 -12.04
CA ALA A 16 -2.17 -34.64 -10.72
C ALA A 16 -0.63 -34.60 -10.81
N GLU A 17 -0.03 -35.39 -11.70
CA GLU A 17 1.42 -35.38 -11.93
C GLU A 17 1.92 -34.01 -12.41
N SER A 18 1.16 -33.35 -13.29
CA SER A 18 1.53 -32.01 -13.78
C SER A 18 1.47 -30.95 -12.68
N ALA A 19 0.47 -31.03 -11.80
CA ALA A 19 0.33 -30.13 -10.66
C ALA A 19 1.44 -30.35 -9.63
N GLN A 20 1.81 -31.61 -9.39
CA GLN A 20 2.88 -31.95 -8.46
C GLN A 20 4.25 -31.46 -8.96
N ARG A 21 4.56 -31.62 -10.26
CA ARG A 21 5.79 -31.07 -10.85
C ARG A 21 5.85 -29.54 -10.75
N ALA A 22 4.73 -28.86 -11.00
CA ALA A 22 4.65 -27.42 -10.86
C ALA A 22 4.86 -26.95 -9.41
N GLN A 23 4.36 -27.71 -8.42
CA GLN A 23 4.62 -27.43 -7.00
C GLN A 23 6.08 -27.66 -6.62
N GLU A 24 6.69 -28.76 -7.06
CA GLU A 24 8.11 -29.04 -6.81
C GLU A 24 9.03 -27.98 -7.43
N GLU A 25 8.71 -27.51 -8.63
CA GLU A 25 9.42 -26.40 -9.27
C GLU A 25 9.21 -25.08 -8.52
N GLY A 26 8.00 -24.83 -8.03
CA GLY A 26 7.66 -23.69 -7.18
C GLY A 26 8.48 -23.69 -5.89
N GLN A 27 8.54 -24.82 -5.18
CA GLN A 27 9.32 -24.98 -3.96
C GLN A 27 10.82 -24.80 -4.21
N ARG A 28 11.36 -25.40 -5.28
CA ARG A 28 12.77 -25.20 -5.66
C ARG A 28 13.09 -23.74 -6.00
N ARG A 29 12.17 -23.04 -6.66
CA ARG A 29 12.32 -21.62 -6.97
C ARG A 29 12.31 -20.78 -5.70
N GLU A 30 11.42 -21.10 -4.77
CA GLU A 30 11.30 -20.43 -3.48
C GLU A 30 12.53 -20.67 -2.60
N GLU A 31 13.03 -21.90 -2.51
CA GLU A 31 14.28 -22.23 -1.80
C GLU A 31 15.48 -21.44 -2.35
N ARG A 32 15.61 -21.33 -3.69
CA ARG A 32 16.65 -20.50 -4.32
C ARG A 32 16.48 -19.03 -3.98
N LEU A 33 15.24 -18.54 -3.94
CA LEU A 33 14.93 -17.16 -3.55
C LEU A 33 15.30 -16.91 -2.08
N ASN A 34 15.00 -17.86 -1.21
CA ASN A 34 15.29 -17.76 0.21
C ASN A 34 16.80 -17.79 0.49
N GLN A 35 17.56 -18.65 -0.21
CA GLN A 35 19.03 -18.65 -0.16
C GLN A 35 19.62 -17.32 -0.67
N LEU A 36 19.03 -16.72 -1.69
CA LEU A 36 19.45 -15.41 -2.19
C LEU A 36 19.14 -14.30 -1.16
N LEU A 37 17.99 -14.32 -0.51
CA LEU A 37 17.69 -13.37 0.57
C LEU A 37 18.63 -13.54 1.76
N GLU A 38 18.92 -14.79 2.14
CA GLU A 38 19.83 -15.11 3.24
C GLU A 38 21.26 -14.63 2.95
N HIS A 39 21.80 -14.81 1.74
CA HIS A 39 23.15 -14.31 1.41
C HIS A 39 23.25 -12.78 1.40
N MET A 40 22.17 -12.06 1.06
CA MET A 40 22.14 -10.59 1.11
C MET A 40 22.04 -10.07 2.55
N VAL A 41 21.30 -10.76 3.41
CA VAL A 41 21.16 -10.41 4.83
C VAL A 41 22.44 -10.77 5.61
N ALA A 42 23.11 -11.86 5.25
CA ALA A 42 24.33 -12.35 5.90
C ALA A 42 25.63 -11.75 5.34
N GLN A 43 25.58 -10.74 4.46
CA GLN A 43 26.77 -10.04 3.96
C GLN A 43 27.04 -8.76 4.79
N PRO A 44 27.78 -8.83 5.92
CA PRO A 44 28.33 -7.64 6.54
C PRO A 44 29.40 -7.07 5.62
N SER A 45 29.19 -5.84 5.18
CA SER A 45 30.15 -4.99 4.49
C SER A 45 31.55 -5.08 5.13
N SER A 46 32.48 -5.76 4.46
CA SER A 46 33.89 -5.80 4.84
C SER A 46 34.77 -5.57 3.61
N GLN A 47 35.01 -4.28 3.33
CA GLN A 47 36.18 -3.74 2.62
C GLN A 47 36.16 -2.21 2.83
N SER A 48 37.24 -1.45 3.01
CA SER A 48 38.63 -1.61 3.45
C SER A 48 39.25 -0.21 3.24
N THR A 49 39.87 0.42 4.24
CA THR A 49 41.01 1.33 3.98
C THR A 49 41.86 1.54 5.22
N SER A 50 43.10 1.08 5.13
CA SER A 50 44.22 1.50 5.95
C SER A 50 44.68 2.91 5.55
N ARG A 51 45.02 3.75 6.53
CA ARG A 51 46.19 4.66 6.50
C ARG A 51 46.36 5.40 7.83
N THR A 52 47.55 5.21 8.38
CA THR A 52 48.21 5.93 9.48
C THR A 52 48.32 7.43 9.23
N GLY A 53 48.15 8.24 10.28
CA GLY A 53 48.55 9.66 10.30
C GLY A 53 48.11 10.37 11.58
N SER A 54 49.08 10.89 12.32
CA SER A 54 48.98 11.63 13.58
C SER A 54 48.26 12.98 13.47
N ASP A 55 47.95 13.49 14.66
CA ASP A 55 47.85 14.90 15.09
C ASP A 55 46.50 15.64 15.06
N ASP A 56 46.15 16.00 16.31
CA ASP A 56 45.83 17.33 16.82
C ASP A 56 44.44 17.99 16.61
N THR A 57 44.06 18.61 17.74
CA THR A 57 43.16 19.75 17.96
C THR A 57 41.66 19.72 17.64
N SER A 58 40.91 20.04 18.70
CA SER A 58 39.77 20.96 18.75
C SER A 58 38.37 20.48 18.36
N SER A 59 37.54 20.36 19.39
CA SER A 59 36.17 20.86 19.50
C SER A 59 35.50 21.36 18.23
N SER A 60 34.58 20.55 17.70
CA SER A 60 33.28 21.02 17.21
C SER A 60 32.29 19.89 17.34
N SER A 61 31.35 20.06 18.26
CA SER A 61 30.16 19.24 18.40
C SER A 61 29.27 19.42 17.17
N ASN A 62 29.65 18.79 16.06
CA ASN A 62 28.73 18.51 14.98
C ASN A 62 27.79 17.42 15.47
N THR A 63 26.60 17.82 15.89
CA THR A 63 25.47 16.91 15.97
C THR A 63 25.14 16.51 14.53
N SER A 64 25.84 15.47 14.08
CA SER A 64 25.47 14.69 12.91
C SER A 64 24.07 14.15 13.18
N THR A 65 23.06 14.93 12.80
CA THR A 65 21.75 14.40 12.52
C THR A 65 21.97 13.45 11.36
N HIS A 66 22.28 12.20 11.69
CA HIS A 66 22.05 11.08 10.81
C HIS A 66 20.56 11.08 10.51
N SER A 67 20.15 11.93 9.57
CA SER A 67 18.88 11.78 8.89
C SER A 67 19.02 10.45 8.19
N ALA A 68 18.53 9.40 8.84
CA ALA A 68 18.42 8.08 8.27
C ALA A 68 17.65 8.24 6.96
N ARG A 69 18.39 8.37 5.86
CA ARG A 69 17.83 8.52 4.53
C ARG A 69 17.31 7.14 4.19
N PHE A 70 16.09 6.86 4.63
CA PHE A 70 15.37 5.67 4.23
C PHE A 70 15.45 5.58 2.70
N PRO A 71 15.81 4.42 2.14
CA PRO A 71 15.77 4.26 0.70
C PRO A 71 14.35 4.60 0.26
N ALA A 72 14.20 5.64 -0.55
CA ALA A 72 12.91 6.15 -1.03
C ALA A 72 12.05 5.06 -1.70
N SER A 73 12.67 3.93 -2.06
CA SER A 73 12.05 2.75 -2.65
C SER A 73 11.33 1.80 -1.67
N ALA A 74 11.36 2.05 -0.34
CA ALA A 74 10.74 1.17 0.66
C ALA A 74 9.41 1.68 1.23
N ALA A 75 8.98 2.89 0.88
CA ALA A 75 7.68 3.40 1.31
C ALA A 75 6.60 2.81 0.40
N THR A 76 5.91 1.77 0.86
CA THR A 76 4.72 1.24 0.18
C THR A 76 3.71 2.37 -0.01
N THR A 77 3.42 2.71 -1.27
CA THR A 77 2.40 3.69 -1.63
C THR A 77 1.04 3.24 -1.07
N PRO A 78 0.40 4.03 -0.20
CA PRO A 78 -0.85 3.63 0.44
C PRO A 78 -2.02 3.81 -0.54
N HIS A 79 -2.55 2.72 -1.09
CA HIS A 79 -3.71 2.78 -1.98
C HIS A 79 -5.04 2.77 -1.22
N LEU A 80 -5.99 3.60 -1.63
CA LEU A 80 -7.37 3.60 -1.13
C LEU A 80 -8.33 3.08 -2.20
N THR A 81 -9.15 2.11 -1.84
CA THR A 81 -10.23 1.61 -2.70
C THR A 81 -11.57 2.24 -2.32
N SER A 82 -12.46 2.40 -3.28
CA SER A 82 -13.83 2.92 -3.13
C SER A 82 -14.72 2.05 -2.24
N SER A 83 -14.38 0.77 -2.10
CA SER A 83 -15.03 -0.16 -1.18
C SER A 83 -14.64 0.04 0.29
N ALA A 84 -13.70 0.95 0.59
CA ALA A 84 -13.20 1.15 1.95
C ALA A 84 -14.29 1.71 2.87
N SER A 85 -14.46 1.06 4.01
CA SER A 85 -15.26 1.57 5.12
C SER A 85 -14.63 2.82 5.75
N LEU A 86 -15.41 3.58 6.53
CA LEU A 86 -14.91 4.75 7.26
C LEU A 86 -13.68 4.43 8.12
N ARG A 87 -13.63 3.24 8.75
CA ARG A 87 -12.49 2.79 9.55
C ARG A 87 -11.25 2.52 8.70
N GLU A 88 -11.44 1.92 7.52
CA GLU A 88 -10.34 1.67 6.58
C GLU A 88 -9.81 2.97 5.99
N PHE A 89 -10.70 3.95 5.74
CA PHE A 89 -10.33 5.31 5.37
C PHE A 89 -9.49 5.98 6.46
N ASP A 90 -9.88 5.91 7.73
CA ASP A 90 -9.10 6.50 8.83
C ASP A 90 -7.70 5.85 8.94
N ALA A 91 -7.63 4.53 8.80
CA ALA A 91 -6.36 3.79 8.81
C ALA A 91 -5.49 4.12 7.59
N TRP A 92 -6.09 4.28 6.41
CA TRP A 92 -5.40 4.73 5.21
C TRP A 92 -4.90 6.16 5.36
N ARG A 93 -5.72 7.08 5.87
CA ARG A 93 -5.35 8.48 6.08
C ARG A 93 -4.12 8.59 6.97
N TYR A 94 -4.07 7.84 8.08
CA TYR A 94 -2.89 7.80 8.94
C TYR A 94 -1.63 7.37 8.18
N LYS A 95 -1.72 6.34 7.31
CA LYS A 95 -0.60 5.90 6.47
C LYS A 95 -0.23 6.92 5.41
N PHE A 96 -1.22 7.57 4.81
CA PHE A 96 -1.03 8.60 3.79
C PHE A 96 -0.32 9.84 4.34
N GLU A 97 -0.66 10.29 5.55
CA GLU A 97 0.06 11.39 6.23
C GLU A 97 1.54 11.06 6.46
N GLY A 98 1.83 9.81 6.84
CA GLY A 98 3.20 9.30 6.93
C GLY A 98 3.91 9.31 5.57
N TYR A 99 3.22 8.85 4.52
CA TYR A 99 3.72 8.87 3.14
C TYR A 99 4.00 10.30 2.65
N VAL A 100 3.09 11.26 2.90
CA VAL A 100 3.24 12.68 2.57
C VAL A 100 4.48 13.27 3.23
N THR A 101 4.72 12.94 4.51
CA THR A 101 5.88 13.40 5.27
C THR A 101 7.21 12.83 4.74
N LEU A 102 7.20 11.57 4.34
CA LEU A 102 8.37 10.85 3.80
C LEU A 102 8.74 11.33 2.40
N THR A 103 7.74 11.54 1.54
CA THR A 103 7.91 11.92 0.13
C THR A 103 7.98 13.44 -0.07
N LYS A 104 7.74 14.23 0.98
CA LYS A 104 7.71 15.70 0.95
C LYS A 104 6.60 16.26 0.04
N ILE A 105 5.51 15.52 -0.15
CA ILE A 105 4.34 16.01 -0.88
C ILE A 105 3.83 17.33 -0.30
N ASN A 106 3.90 17.51 1.03
CA ASN A 106 3.49 18.74 1.70
C ASN A 106 4.29 19.99 1.31
N MET A 107 5.46 19.84 0.69
CA MET A 107 6.29 20.95 0.21
C MET A 107 6.02 21.32 -1.27
N LEU A 108 5.24 20.49 -1.98
CA LEU A 108 4.88 20.71 -3.38
C LEU A 108 3.79 21.77 -3.52
N THR A 109 3.56 22.23 -4.75
CA THR A 109 2.43 23.13 -5.07
C THR A 109 1.09 22.44 -4.80
N ARG A 110 0.01 23.22 -4.63
CA ARG A 110 -1.35 22.66 -4.41
C ARG A 110 -1.77 21.70 -5.52
N THR A 111 -1.47 22.05 -6.77
CA THR A 111 -1.79 21.22 -7.93
C THR A 111 -1.04 19.88 -7.89
N GLU A 112 0.24 19.90 -7.53
CA GLU A 112 1.05 18.68 -7.38
C GLU A 112 0.60 17.84 -6.19
N GLN A 113 0.23 18.47 -5.07
CA GLN A 113 -0.35 17.76 -3.91
C GLN A 113 -1.64 17.01 -4.31
N ARG A 114 -2.52 17.66 -5.09
CA ARG A 114 -3.73 17.02 -5.61
C ARG A 114 -3.41 15.88 -6.57
N ALA A 115 -2.45 16.07 -7.48
CA ALA A 115 -2.02 15.02 -8.38
C ALA A 115 -1.44 13.80 -7.63
N ALA A 116 -0.65 14.05 -6.59
CA ALA A 116 -0.10 13.02 -5.73
C ALA A 116 -1.19 12.27 -4.94
N LEU A 117 -2.22 12.98 -4.47
CA LEU A 117 -3.41 12.36 -3.89
C LEU A 117 -4.13 11.48 -4.91
N THR A 118 -4.42 11.98 -6.11
CA THR A 118 -5.10 11.20 -7.15
C THR A 118 -4.33 9.92 -7.52
N ALA A 119 -3.01 9.95 -7.50
CA ALA A 119 -2.17 8.78 -7.82
C ALA A 119 -2.31 7.62 -6.81
N VAL A 120 -2.81 7.89 -5.60
CA VAL A 120 -2.99 6.87 -4.54
C VAL A 120 -4.45 6.44 -4.37
N LEU A 121 -5.36 7.02 -5.14
CA LEU A 121 -6.78 6.69 -5.15
C LEU A 121 -7.12 5.79 -6.33
N ASP A 122 -8.18 5.00 -6.21
CA ASP A 122 -8.76 4.30 -7.35
C ASP A 122 -9.60 5.25 -8.24
N ASP A 123 -10.03 4.74 -9.40
CA ASP A 123 -10.78 5.51 -10.39
C ASP A 123 -12.12 6.02 -9.83
N GLU A 124 -12.79 5.21 -8.99
CA GLU A 124 -14.08 5.55 -8.38
C GLU A 124 -13.94 6.64 -7.32
N TRP A 125 -12.88 6.62 -6.49
CA TRP A 125 -12.57 7.73 -5.60
C TRP A 125 -12.22 9.00 -6.36
N THR A 126 -11.45 8.88 -7.43
CA THR A 126 -11.10 10.01 -8.29
C THR A 126 -12.36 10.63 -8.92
N ARG A 127 -13.30 9.79 -9.36
CA ARG A 127 -14.62 10.23 -9.85
C ARG A 127 -15.45 10.89 -8.75
N THR A 128 -15.45 10.31 -7.55
CA THR A 128 -16.17 10.84 -6.39
C THR A 128 -15.65 12.22 -5.98
N LEU A 129 -14.33 12.41 -5.96
CA LEU A 129 -13.74 13.72 -5.68
C LEU A 129 -14.06 14.76 -6.76
N ARG A 130 -14.18 14.34 -8.01
CA ARG A 130 -14.45 15.26 -9.13
C ARG A 130 -15.91 15.68 -9.23
N TYR A 131 -16.84 14.79 -8.91
CA TYR A 131 -18.28 15.02 -9.17
C TYR A 131 -19.17 14.89 -7.92
N GLY A 132 -18.74 14.13 -6.92
CA GLY A 132 -19.52 13.83 -5.71
C GLY A 132 -19.19 14.73 -4.51
N ILE A 133 -17.98 15.28 -4.47
CA ILE A 133 -17.53 16.14 -3.37
C ILE A 133 -17.21 17.53 -3.94
N SER A 134 -17.89 18.55 -3.42
CA SER A 134 -17.65 19.95 -3.83
C SER A 134 -16.42 20.50 -3.10
N VAL A 135 -15.23 20.24 -3.64
CA VAL A 135 -13.97 20.75 -3.07
C VAL A 135 -13.38 21.83 -3.98
N PRO A 136 -13.07 23.04 -3.47
CA PRO A 136 -12.37 24.07 -4.23
C PRO A 136 -11.06 23.56 -4.83
N GLU A 137 -10.64 24.06 -5.99
CA GLU A 137 -9.38 23.63 -6.63
C GLU A 137 -8.15 23.99 -5.78
N ASP A 138 -8.22 25.11 -5.07
CA ASP A 138 -7.19 25.67 -4.20
C ASP A 138 -7.23 25.14 -2.76
N ALA A 139 -8.15 24.21 -2.46
CA ALA A 139 -8.24 23.57 -1.15
C ALA A 139 -6.92 22.89 -0.76
N ASP A 140 -6.55 23.02 0.50
CA ASP A 140 -5.42 22.29 1.06
C ASP A 140 -5.72 20.79 1.14
N LEU A 141 -4.66 19.99 1.16
CA LEU A 141 -4.76 18.54 1.20
C LEU A 141 -5.58 18.03 2.41
N GLY A 142 -5.50 18.71 3.56
CA GLY A 142 -6.26 18.37 4.76
C GLY A 142 -7.76 18.56 4.55
N SER A 143 -8.17 19.71 4.00
CA SER A 143 -9.56 19.99 3.65
C SER A 143 -10.14 18.98 2.66
N ILE A 144 -9.36 18.53 1.66
CA ILE A 144 -9.80 17.49 0.72
C ILE A 144 -10.05 16.18 1.47
N LEU A 145 -9.12 15.75 2.33
CA LEU A 145 -9.25 14.52 3.10
C LEU A 145 -10.41 14.58 4.11
N ASP A 146 -10.68 15.75 4.69
CA ASP A 146 -11.81 15.96 5.59
C ASP A 146 -13.14 15.81 4.85
N ALA A 147 -13.25 16.39 3.65
CA ALA A 147 -14.42 16.25 2.80
C ALA A 147 -14.66 14.78 2.36
N MET A 148 -13.59 14.01 2.10
CA MET A 148 -13.71 12.56 1.86
C MET A 148 -14.26 11.81 3.07
N GLY A 149 -13.80 12.15 4.28
CA GLY A 149 -14.29 11.56 5.51
C GLY A 149 -15.76 11.89 5.80
N GLU A 150 -16.17 13.13 5.55
CA GLU A 150 -17.57 13.55 5.66
C GLU A 150 -18.47 12.83 4.65
N TYR A 151 -18.00 12.66 3.41
CA TYR A 151 -18.72 11.92 2.39
C TYR A 151 -19.04 10.48 2.83
N LEU A 152 -18.06 9.76 3.40
CA LEU A 152 -18.26 8.41 3.93
C LEU A 152 -19.22 8.37 5.12
N ARG A 153 -19.16 9.37 6.01
CA ARG A 153 -20.10 9.48 7.14
C ARG A 153 -21.53 9.69 6.64
N ASN A 154 -21.71 10.56 5.65
CA ASN A 154 -23.03 10.82 5.06
C ASN A 154 -23.57 9.61 4.31
N GLN A 155 -22.73 8.87 3.57
CA GLN A 155 -23.15 7.61 2.95
C GLN A 155 -23.67 6.61 3.98
N ARG A 156 -22.98 6.48 5.12
CA ARG A 156 -23.43 5.59 6.21
C ARG A 156 -24.78 6.04 6.77
N ASN A 157 -24.97 7.34 7.00
CA ASN A 157 -26.23 7.87 7.52
C ASN A 157 -27.39 7.58 6.55
N ILE A 158 -27.21 7.78 5.24
CA ILE A 158 -28.24 7.49 4.23
C ILE A 158 -28.64 6.00 4.23
N ILE A 159 -27.69 5.08 4.39
CA ILE A 159 -27.96 3.63 4.42
C ILE A 159 -28.72 3.26 5.70
N VAL A 160 -28.32 3.82 6.85
CA VAL A 160 -29.00 3.61 8.13
C VAL A 160 -30.43 4.15 8.07
N ASP A 161 -30.63 5.38 7.57
CA ASP A 161 -31.95 6.00 7.43
C ASP A 161 -32.88 5.16 6.52
N ARG A 162 -32.37 4.63 5.42
CA ARG A 162 -33.13 3.72 4.54
C ARG A 162 -33.52 2.43 5.25
N ARG A 163 -32.62 1.86 6.05
CA ARG A 163 -32.89 0.63 6.81
C ARG A 163 -34.00 0.86 7.84
N ASP A 164 -33.92 1.93 8.60
CA ASP A 164 -34.91 2.28 9.63
C ASP A 164 -36.28 2.55 8.99
N PHE A 165 -36.31 3.21 7.83
CA PHE A 165 -37.52 3.38 7.04
C PHE A 165 -38.19 2.04 6.68
N TYR A 166 -37.45 1.08 6.12
CA TYR A 166 -38.03 -0.22 5.75
C TYR A 166 -38.48 -1.05 6.94
N LEU A 167 -37.78 -0.99 8.08
CA LEU A 167 -38.19 -1.67 9.30
C LEU A 167 -39.49 -1.10 9.88
N CYS A 168 -39.68 0.22 9.78
CA CYS A 168 -40.91 0.88 10.22
C CYS A 168 -42.10 0.54 9.31
N VAL A 169 -41.90 0.52 7.99
CA VAL A 169 -42.95 0.18 7.00
C VAL A 169 -43.38 -1.29 7.06
N GLN A 170 -42.50 -2.21 7.45
CA GLN A 170 -42.83 -3.64 7.52
C GLN A 170 -43.51 -4.06 8.84
N SER A 171 -43.50 -3.19 9.85
CA SER A 171 -44.06 -3.43 11.19
C SER A 171 -45.40 -2.73 11.45
N GLY A 172 -45.95 -2.01 10.47
CA GLY A 172 -47.25 -1.32 10.52
C GLY A 172 -48.22 -1.88 9.49
#